data_AF-A0A2W0HHS3-F1
#
_entry.id   AF-A0A2W0HHS3-F1
#
_cell.length_a   1.000
_cell.length_b   1.000
_cell.length_c   1.000
_cell.angle_alpha   90.00
_cell.angle_beta   90.00
_cell.angle_gamma   90.00
#
_symmetry.space_group_name_H-M   'P 1'
#
loop_
_entity.id
_entity.type
_entity.pdbx_description
1 polymer ?
#
loop_
_entity_poly.entity_id
_entity_poly.type
_entity_poly.pdbx_seq_one_letter_code
_entity_poly.pdbx_strand_id
1 'polypeptide(L)'
;MAAALILIFVLFSGMFEREPEEPGEWGGKISAAGERDIPDEFLPIYHAAEEEYSVPWNLLAAVHRVETIFSSMDPLLSPVGAEGHMQFMPCTWTGWSHPSCDGLGEGEIPEDVKTDPDEISRFGGYGVDASGSGEADPYDIEDAVFAAANFLASNGAADGDYERAVFAYNRAGWYVDDVLDYAERYVEGYLER
;
A
#
# COMPACT_ATOMS: atom_id res chain seq x y z
N MET A 1 56.20 0.09 52.43
CA MET A 1 55.98 1.26 51.55
C MET A 1 54.75 0.94 50.71
N ALA A 2 53.70 1.76 50.81
CA ALA A 2 52.40 1.53 50.20
C ALA A 2 52.41 1.92 48.71
N ALA A 3 51.78 1.10 47.85
CA ALA A 3 51.49 1.45 46.47
C ALA A 3 50.06 2.01 46.40
N ALA A 4 49.92 3.26 45.92
CA ALA A 4 48.64 3.91 45.71
C ALA A 4 48.13 3.61 44.29
N LEU A 5 46.89 3.13 44.21
CA LEU A 5 46.12 2.90 43.01
C LEU A 5 45.56 4.25 42.50
N ILE A 6 45.89 4.66 41.28
CA ILE A 6 45.28 5.84 40.64
C ILE A 6 44.14 5.34 39.76
N LEU A 7 42.89 5.55 40.20
CA LEU A 7 41.71 5.46 39.35
C LEU A 7 41.63 6.72 38.49
N ILE A 8 41.69 6.55 37.18
CA ILE A 8 41.38 7.62 36.22
C ILE A 8 39.87 7.54 35.93
N PHE A 9 39.12 8.48 36.49
CA PHE A 9 37.75 8.77 36.06
C PHE A 9 37.82 9.59 34.78
N VAL A 10 37.46 8.99 33.64
CA VAL A 10 37.23 9.74 32.40
C VAL A 10 35.78 10.24 32.43
N LEU A 11 35.63 11.55 32.65
CA LEU A 11 34.36 12.26 32.48
C LEU A 11 34.09 12.38 30.97
N PHE A 12 33.18 11.58 30.45
CA PHE A 12 32.60 11.81 29.12
C PHE A 12 31.54 12.90 29.22
N SER A 13 31.94 14.15 28.96
CA SER A 13 30.98 15.22 28.68
C SER A 13 30.37 14.98 27.30
N GLY A 14 29.04 14.98 27.26
CA GLY A 14 28.26 14.53 26.12
C GLY A 14 28.51 15.31 24.83
N MET A 15 28.52 14.54 23.74
CA MET A 15 27.92 14.91 22.49
C MET A 15 27.13 13.66 22.08
N PHE A 16 25.83 13.64 22.38
CA PHE A 16 24.94 12.61 21.87
C PHE A 16 24.76 12.96 20.39
N GLU A 17 25.63 12.41 19.55
CA GLU A 17 25.35 12.34 18.12
C GLU A 17 24.04 11.56 18.02
N ARG A 18 22.96 12.25 17.63
CA ARG A 18 21.69 11.60 17.34
C ARG A 18 21.99 10.64 16.20
N GLU A 19 22.01 9.33 16.49
CA GLU A 19 22.07 8.31 15.44
C GLU A 19 20.94 8.63 14.44
N PRO A 20 21.19 8.52 13.13
CA PRO A 20 20.14 8.77 12.15
C PRO A 20 18.95 7.88 12.51
N GLU A 21 17.76 8.47 12.60
CA GLU A 21 16.56 7.70 12.84
C GLU A 21 16.35 6.77 11.66
N GLU A 22 16.43 5.47 11.93
CA GLU A 22 16.00 4.44 11.00
C GLU A 22 14.55 4.78 10.59
N PRO A 23 14.25 4.90 9.28
CA PRO A 23 12.86 5.05 8.85
C PRO A 23 12.03 3.91 9.45
N GLY A 24 10.76 4.17 9.80
CA GLY A 24 9.88 3.17 10.40
C GLY A 24 9.99 1.85 9.64
N GLU A 25 10.09 0.72 10.36
CA GLU A 25 10.25 -0.59 9.74
C GLU A 25 9.03 -0.84 8.85
N TRP A 26 9.17 -0.72 7.53
CA TRP A 26 8.11 -1.08 6.58
C TRP A 26 7.74 -2.55 6.78
N GLY A 27 6.44 -2.84 6.91
CA GLY A 27 5.97 -4.17 7.31
C GLY A 27 6.20 -4.48 8.81
N GLY A 28 6.58 -3.47 9.60
CA GLY A 28 6.84 -3.57 11.03
C GLY A 28 5.57 -3.71 11.86
N LYS A 29 5.72 -3.59 13.19
CA LYS A 29 4.60 -3.70 14.12
C LYS A 29 3.64 -2.54 13.96
N ILE A 30 2.34 -2.82 14.05
CA ILE A 30 1.29 -1.81 14.03
C ILE A 30 1.48 -0.79 15.16
N SER A 31 1.32 0.49 14.84
CA SER A 31 1.35 1.60 15.81
C SER A 31 -0.01 1.77 16.48
N ALA A 32 -0.06 2.52 17.59
CA ALA A 32 -1.33 2.91 18.22
C ALA A 32 -2.24 3.77 17.29
N ALA A 33 -1.66 4.44 16.29
CA ALA A 33 -2.45 5.13 15.27
C ALA A 33 -3.03 4.13 14.27
N GLY A 34 -2.26 3.12 13.85
CA GLY A 34 -2.75 2.00 13.04
C GLY A 34 -3.92 1.28 13.71
N GLU A 35 -3.76 0.88 14.98
CA GLU A 35 -4.82 0.21 15.76
C GLU A 35 -6.11 1.03 15.90
N ARG A 36 -6.00 2.37 15.87
CA ARG A 36 -7.15 3.26 16.00
C ARG A 36 -7.84 3.53 14.65
N ASP A 37 -7.04 3.71 13.60
CA ASP A 37 -7.52 4.23 12.33
C ASP A 37 -7.90 3.10 11.37
N ILE A 38 -7.19 1.96 11.39
CA ILE A 38 -7.41 0.83 10.49
C ILE A 38 -8.47 -0.12 11.09
N PRO A 39 -9.56 -0.42 10.38
CA PRO A 39 -10.50 -1.45 10.82
C PRO A 39 -9.83 -2.83 10.88
N ASP A 40 -9.98 -3.51 12.03
CA ASP A 40 -9.32 -4.79 12.35
C ASP A 40 -9.60 -5.88 11.29
N GLU A 41 -10.77 -5.85 10.65
CA GLU A 41 -11.17 -6.82 9.63
C GLU A 41 -10.28 -6.82 8.39
N PHE A 42 -9.57 -5.72 8.10
CA PHE A 42 -8.73 -5.61 6.91
C PHE A 42 -7.28 -6.04 7.14
N LEU A 43 -6.81 -6.04 8.40
CA LEU A 43 -5.42 -6.41 8.73
C LEU A 43 -5.03 -7.81 8.22
N PRO A 44 -5.85 -8.87 8.37
CA PRO A 44 -5.50 -10.18 7.84
C PRO A 44 -5.33 -10.19 6.31
N ILE A 45 -6.12 -9.38 5.60
CA ILE A 45 -6.06 -9.29 4.13
C ILE A 45 -4.77 -8.60 3.70
N TYR A 46 -4.39 -7.49 4.35
CA TYR A 46 -3.14 -6.80 4.03
C TYR A 46 -1.92 -7.68 4.28
N HIS A 47 -1.88 -8.43 5.38
CA HIS A 47 -0.78 -9.34 5.67
C HIS A 47 -0.72 -10.52 4.69
N ALA A 48 -1.87 -11.05 4.25
CA ALA A 48 -1.89 -12.10 3.23
C ALA A 48 -1.37 -11.58 1.88
N ALA A 49 -1.76 -10.37 1.48
CA ALA A 49 -1.25 -9.73 0.27
C ALA A 49 0.25 -9.37 0.38
N GLU A 50 0.72 -8.98 1.57
CA GLU A 50 2.13 -8.75 1.87
C GLU A 50 2.96 -10.02 1.68
N GLU A 51 2.48 -11.15 2.19
CA GLU A 51 3.15 -12.46 2.04
C GLU A 51 3.27 -12.85 0.56
N GLU A 52 2.23 -12.62 -0.25
CA GLU A 52 2.20 -13.00 -1.66
C GLU A 52 3.05 -12.06 -2.54
N TYR A 53 2.95 -10.75 -2.34
CA TYR A 53 3.51 -9.76 -3.26
C TYR A 53 4.75 -9.02 -2.73
N SER A 54 5.17 -9.30 -1.49
CA SER A 54 6.26 -8.57 -0.83
C SER A 54 6.02 -7.05 -0.77
N VAL A 55 4.75 -6.63 -0.71
CA VAL A 55 4.35 -5.23 -0.52
C VAL A 55 3.97 -5.02 0.94
N PRO A 56 4.59 -4.08 1.68
CA PRO A 56 4.33 -3.90 3.09
C PRO A 56 2.84 -3.69 3.42
N TRP A 57 2.33 -4.37 4.45
CA TRP A 57 0.91 -4.28 4.83
C TRP A 57 0.47 -2.83 5.11
N ASN A 58 1.37 -2.03 5.69
CA ASN A 58 1.10 -0.63 6.05
C ASN A 58 0.99 0.27 4.81
N LEU A 59 1.66 -0.08 3.70
CA LEU A 59 1.48 0.61 2.42
C LEU A 59 0.10 0.32 1.82
N LEU A 60 -0.34 -0.94 1.87
CA LEU A 60 -1.67 -1.34 1.39
C LEU A 60 -2.78 -0.65 2.18
N ALA A 61 -2.65 -0.62 3.52
CA ALA A 61 -3.58 0.10 4.39
C ALA A 61 -3.61 1.61 4.08
N ALA A 62 -2.45 2.22 3.81
CA ALA A 62 -2.38 3.63 3.46
C ALA A 62 -3.05 3.96 2.12
N VAL A 63 -2.86 3.13 1.09
CA VAL A 63 -3.58 3.29 -0.18
C VAL A 63 -5.09 3.15 0.04
N HIS A 64 -5.54 2.12 0.76
CA HIS A 64 -6.97 1.94 1.06
C HIS A 64 -7.56 3.12 1.86
N ARG A 65 -6.78 3.70 2.78
CA ARG A 65 -7.15 4.90 3.53
C ARG A 65 -7.35 6.12 2.63
N VAL A 66 -6.45 6.34 1.68
CA VAL A 66 -6.46 7.52 0.80
C VAL A 66 -7.54 7.38 -0.27
N GLU A 67 -7.74 6.19 -0.82
CA GLU A 67 -8.72 5.96 -1.88
C GLU A 67 -10.17 6.06 -1.39
N THR A 68 -10.49 5.38 -0.27
CA THR A 68 -11.90 5.21 0.14
C THR A 68 -12.15 5.42 1.62
N ILE A 69 -11.14 5.86 2.37
CA ILE A 69 -11.19 5.95 3.83
C ILE A 69 -11.67 4.59 4.39
N PHE A 70 -10.96 3.53 4.01
CA PHE A 70 -11.29 2.15 4.37
C PHE A 70 -12.73 1.75 3.98
N SER A 71 -13.08 1.94 2.71
CA SER A 71 -14.38 1.56 2.16
C SER A 71 -15.59 2.26 2.77
N SER A 72 -15.40 3.41 3.41
CA SER A 72 -16.50 4.15 4.06
C SER A 72 -17.23 5.12 3.12
N MET A 73 -16.73 5.27 1.88
CA MET A 73 -17.38 6.05 0.83
C MET A 73 -18.60 5.33 0.22
N ASP A 74 -19.63 6.10 -0.14
CA ASP A 74 -20.83 5.60 -0.83
C ASP A 74 -21.25 6.58 -1.93
N PRO A 75 -21.22 6.18 -3.22
CA PRO A 75 -20.79 4.87 -3.73
C PRO A 75 -19.26 4.73 -3.77
N LEU A 76 -18.75 3.49 -3.86
CA LEU A 76 -17.37 3.17 -4.23
C LEU A 76 -17.16 3.27 -5.76
N LEU A 77 -17.68 4.36 -6.35
CA LEU A 77 -17.57 4.66 -7.77
C LEU A 77 -17.32 6.15 -7.92
N SER A 78 -16.16 6.50 -8.49
CA SER A 78 -15.78 7.89 -8.69
C SER A 78 -16.47 8.51 -9.92
N PRO A 79 -16.57 9.84 -10.00
CA PRO A 79 -17.08 10.53 -11.18
C PRO A 79 -16.28 10.29 -12.48
N VAL A 80 -15.04 9.80 -12.38
CA VAL A 80 -14.16 9.50 -13.52
C VAL A 80 -14.06 8.01 -13.82
N GLY A 81 -14.86 7.17 -13.14
CA GLY A 81 -14.95 5.74 -13.45
C GLY A 81 -13.98 4.86 -12.70
N ALA A 82 -13.15 5.37 -11.78
CA ALA A 82 -12.44 4.53 -10.82
C ALA A 82 -13.44 3.82 -9.87
N GLU A 83 -13.23 2.53 -9.62
CA GLU A 83 -14.19 1.63 -8.99
C GLU A 83 -13.62 0.87 -7.79
N GLY A 84 -14.50 0.53 -6.85
CA GLY A 84 -14.21 -0.46 -5.82
C GLY A 84 -13.40 0.05 -4.64
N HIS A 85 -13.01 -0.88 -3.77
CA HIS A 85 -12.37 -0.59 -2.48
C HIS A 85 -11.05 0.17 -2.61
N MET A 86 -10.32 -0.10 -3.69
CA MET A 86 -9.02 0.48 -4.01
C MET A 86 -9.07 1.43 -5.21
N GLN A 87 -10.27 1.83 -5.68
CA GLN A 87 -10.47 2.85 -6.71
C GLN A 87 -9.65 2.60 -8.00
N PHE A 88 -9.72 1.39 -8.54
CA PHE A 88 -9.05 1.06 -9.80
C PHE A 88 -9.78 1.65 -11.00
N MET A 89 -9.03 2.21 -11.94
CA MET A 89 -9.54 2.51 -13.29
C MET A 89 -9.78 1.20 -14.06
N PRO A 90 -10.85 1.06 -14.87
CA PRO A 90 -11.16 -0.19 -15.58
C PRO A 90 -10.02 -0.73 -16.45
N CYS A 91 -9.26 0.14 -17.13
CA CYS A 91 -8.11 -0.28 -17.93
C CYS A 91 -6.89 -0.72 -17.12
N THR A 92 -6.78 -0.27 -15.88
CA THR A 92 -5.77 -0.79 -14.95
C THR A 92 -6.22 -2.15 -14.42
N TRP A 93 -7.52 -2.29 -14.08
CA TRP A 93 -8.07 -3.56 -13.59
C TRP A 93 -8.00 -4.66 -14.65
N THR A 94 -8.61 -4.45 -15.81
CA THR A 94 -8.71 -5.44 -16.89
C THR A 94 -7.49 -5.47 -17.80
N GLY A 95 -6.84 -4.33 -18.04
CA GLY A 95 -5.60 -4.27 -18.81
C GLY A 95 -5.66 -3.37 -20.04
N TRP A 96 -4.58 -2.60 -20.22
CA TRP A 96 -4.45 -1.56 -21.24
C TRP A 96 -4.45 -2.05 -22.69
N SER A 97 -4.35 -3.36 -22.92
CA SER A 97 -4.47 -3.91 -24.28
C SER A 97 -5.91 -4.19 -24.71
N HIS A 98 -6.90 -4.01 -23.82
CA HIS A 98 -8.31 -4.06 -24.20
C HIS A 98 -8.63 -2.93 -25.21
N PRO A 99 -9.36 -3.21 -26.32
CA PRO A 99 -9.55 -2.23 -27.40
C PRO A 99 -10.28 -0.94 -27.03
N SER A 100 -11.04 -0.92 -25.93
CA SER A 100 -11.73 0.27 -25.44
C SER A 100 -10.86 1.17 -24.56
N CYS A 101 -9.65 0.74 -24.21
CA CYS A 101 -8.79 1.50 -23.31
C CYS A 101 -8.18 2.73 -23.98
N ASP A 102 -8.45 3.89 -23.38
CA ASP A 102 -7.91 5.18 -23.77
C ASP A 102 -7.78 6.12 -22.56
N GLY A 103 -7.47 7.40 -22.82
CA GLY A 103 -7.60 8.45 -21.83
C GLY A 103 -6.80 8.21 -20.54
N LEU A 104 -7.52 8.30 -19.42
CA LEU A 104 -7.00 8.09 -18.07
C LEU A 104 -7.27 6.66 -17.57
N GLY A 105 -7.83 5.80 -18.41
CA GLY A 105 -8.07 4.39 -18.14
C GLY A 105 -9.53 4.03 -17.95
N GLU A 106 -10.46 4.87 -18.41
CA GLU A 106 -11.91 4.70 -18.24
C GLU A 106 -12.43 3.41 -18.88
N GLY A 107 -12.08 3.13 -20.14
CA GLY A 107 -12.40 1.87 -20.85
C GLY A 107 -13.86 1.38 -20.76
N GLU A 108 -14.59 1.34 -21.88
CA GLU A 108 -15.88 0.63 -21.91
C GLU A 108 -15.65 -0.89 -21.91
N ILE A 109 -15.62 -1.51 -20.73
CA ILE A 109 -15.34 -2.94 -20.53
C ILE A 109 -16.60 -3.62 -19.97
N PRO A 110 -17.17 -4.62 -20.67
CA PRO A 110 -18.31 -5.39 -20.14
C PRO A 110 -17.97 -6.05 -18.80
N GLU A 111 -18.93 -6.12 -17.87
CA GLU A 111 -18.69 -6.71 -16.54
C GLU A 111 -18.18 -8.16 -16.62
N ASP A 112 -18.74 -8.98 -17.51
CA ASP A 112 -18.32 -10.37 -17.73
C ASP A 112 -16.90 -10.51 -18.29
N VAL A 113 -16.32 -9.44 -18.82
CA VAL A 113 -14.91 -9.37 -19.24
C VAL A 113 -14.06 -8.76 -18.12
N LYS A 114 -14.61 -7.76 -17.41
CA LYS A 114 -13.90 -7.02 -16.36
C LYS A 114 -13.59 -7.89 -15.15
N THR A 115 -14.46 -8.85 -14.84
CA THR A 115 -14.31 -9.75 -13.69
C THR A 115 -13.80 -11.14 -14.03
N ASP A 116 -13.62 -11.48 -15.31
CA ASP A 116 -13.07 -12.78 -15.73
C ASP A 116 -11.52 -12.78 -15.61
N PRO A 117 -10.93 -13.60 -14.72
CA PRO A 117 -9.48 -13.66 -14.54
C PRO A 117 -8.69 -14.02 -15.82
N ASP A 118 -9.27 -14.85 -16.70
CA ASP A 118 -8.62 -15.24 -17.95
C ASP A 118 -8.57 -14.05 -18.93
N GLU A 119 -9.63 -13.24 -19.01
CA GLU A 119 -9.64 -12.05 -19.85
C GLU A 119 -8.77 -10.92 -19.24
N ILE A 120 -8.78 -10.72 -17.92
CA ILE A 120 -7.87 -9.78 -17.26
C ILE A 120 -6.40 -10.12 -17.57
N SER A 121 -6.03 -11.40 -17.41
CA SER A 121 -4.68 -11.89 -17.74
C SER A 121 -4.34 -11.67 -19.22
N ARG A 122 -5.29 -11.98 -20.11
CA ARG A 122 -5.14 -11.79 -21.55
C ARG A 122 -4.89 -10.33 -21.92
N PHE A 123 -5.56 -9.38 -21.26
CA PHE A 123 -5.41 -7.96 -21.55
C PHE A 123 -4.27 -7.30 -20.75
N GLY A 124 -3.64 -8.03 -19.83
CA GLY A 124 -2.51 -7.56 -19.02
C GLY A 124 -2.93 -6.64 -17.90
N GLY A 125 -4.09 -6.88 -17.30
CA GLY A 125 -4.60 -6.15 -16.14
C GLY A 125 -4.04 -6.66 -14.81
N TYR A 126 -4.41 -5.96 -13.75
CA TYR A 126 -3.97 -6.23 -12.39
C TYR A 126 -5.03 -6.89 -11.50
N GLY A 127 -6.28 -6.99 -11.95
CA GLY A 127 -7.34 -7.68 -11.21
C GLY A 127 -6.98 -9.14 -10.94
N VAL A 128 -7.26 -9.61 -9.72
CA VAL A 128 -6.98 -10.98 -9.26
C VAL A 128 -8.18 -11.50 -8.48
N ASP A 129 -8.61 -12.73 -8.75
CA ASP A 129 -9.57 -13.48 -7.92
C ASP A 129 -8.81 -14.09 -6.73
N ALA A 130 -8.61 -13.28 -5.69
CA ALA A 130 -7.92 -13.68 -4.48
C ALA A 130 -8.86 -14.39 -3.50
N SER A 131 -10.13 -14.00 -3.51
CA SER A 131 -11.20 -14.62 -2.73
C SER A 131 -11.52 -16.06 -3.13
N GLY A 132 -11.15 -16.46 -4.36
CA GLY A 132 -11.41 -17.79 -4.93
C GLY A 132 -12.87 -17.99 -5.34
N SER A 133 -13.56 -16.89 -5.67
CA SER A 133 -14.96 -16.87 -6.05
C SER A 133 -15.20 -17.35 -7.49
N GLY A 134 -14.15 -17.31 -8.32
CA GLY A 134 -14.19 -17.51 -9.77
C GLY A 134 -14.26 -16.20 -10.56
N GLU A 135 -14.38 -15.06 -9.89
CA GLU A 135 -14.42 -13.71 -10.45
C GLU A 135 -13.39 -12.83 -9.72
N ALA A 136 -12.72 -11.94 -10.44
CA ALA A 136 -11.90 -10.88 -9.87
C ALA A 136 -12.74 -9.59 -9.80
N ASP A 137 -13.36 -9.34 -8.65
CA ASP A 137 -14.30 -8.23 -8.46
C ASP A 137 -13.61 -7.05 -7.73
N PRO A 138 -13.53 -5.83 -8.31
CA PRO A 138 -12.99 -4.67 -7.59
C PRO A 138 -13.81 -4.26 -6.34
N TYR A 139 -15.05 -4.75 -6.21
CA TYR A 139 -15.92 -4.58 -5.05
C TYR A 139 -15.87 -5.76 -4.06
N ASP A 140 -15.05 -6.78 -4.32
CA ASP A 140 -14.61 -7.71 -3.29
C ASP A 140 -13.31 -7.17 -2.66
N ILE A 141 -13.29 -7.08 -1.33
CA ILE A 141 -12.18 -6.44 -0.62
C ILE A 141 -10.88 -7.25 -0.71
N GLU A 142 -10.95 -8.58 -0.76
CA GLU A 142 -9.78 -9.43 -0.85
C GLU A 142 -9.17 -9.31 -2.25
N ASP A 143 -9.99 -9.40 -3.29
CA ASP A 143 -9.58 -9.19 -4.68
C ASP A 143 -8.97 -7.81 -4.89
N ALA A 144 -9.62 -6.75 -4.38
CA ALA A 144 -9.15 -5.38 -4.55
C ALA A 144 -7.80 -5.11 -3.87
N VAL A 145 -7.60 -5.61 -2.64
CA VAL A 145 -6.32 -5.46 -1.92
C VAL A 145 -5.21 -6.25 -2.60
N PHE A 146 -5.49 -7.47 -3.05
CA PHE A 146 -4.51 -8.28 -3.77
C PHE A 146 -4.15 -7.68 -5.13
N ALA A 147 -5.12 -7.12 -5.86
CA ALA A 147 -4.86 -6.38 -7.09
C ALA A 147 -4.00 -5.13 -6.83
N ALA A 148 -4.24 -4.40 -5.74
CA ALA A 148 -3.39 -3.27 -5.33
C ALA A 148 -1.96 -3.70 -5.02
N ALA A 149 -1.79 -4.81 -4.29
CA ALA A 149 -0.48 -5.37 -4.01
C ALA A 149 0.24 -5.82 -5.29
N ASN A 150 -0.44 -6.52 -6.20
CA ASN A 150 0.07 -6.90 -7.52
C ASN A 150 0.55 -5.68 -8.34
N PHE A 151 -0.27 -4.63 -8.38
CA PHE A 151 0.06 -3.38 -9.05
C PHE A 151 1.30 -2.72 -8.44
N LEU A 152 1.33 -2.53 -7.12
CA LEU A 152 2.42 -1.85 -6.43
C LEU A 152 3.72 -2.64 -6.54
N ALA A 153 3.68 -3.96 -6.39
CA ALA A 153 4.82 -4.85 -6.57
C ALA A 153 5.43 -4.69 -7.96
N SER A 154 4.59 -4.77 -9.00
CA SER A 154 5.00 -4.60 -10.41
C SER A 154 5.60 -3.23 -10.73
N ASN A 155 5.35 -2.23 -9.88
CA ASN A 155 5.83 -0.86 -10.05
C ASN A 155 6.98 -0.48 -9.10
N GLY A 156 7.51 -1.42 -8.31
CA GLY A 156 8.74 -1.27 -7.54
C GLY A 156 8.60 -1.41 -6.03
N ALA A 157 7.39 -1.54 -5.49
CA ALA A 157 7.20 -1.66 -4.04
C ALA A 157 7.84 -2.94 -3.46
N ALA A 158 7.84 -4.03 -4.21
CA ALA A 158 8.50 -5.29 -3.82
C ALA A 158 10.03 -5.14 -3.69
N ASP A 159 10.61 -4.17 -4.40
CA ASP A 159 12.04 -3.85 -4.37
C ASP A 159 12.36 -2.71 -3.38
N GLY A 160 11.37 -2.20 -2.65
CA GLY A 160 11.50 -1.06 -1.73
C GLY A 160 11.40 0.32 -2.37
N ASP A 161 11.07 0.42 -3.67
CA ASP A 161 10.84 1.70 -4.36
C ASP A 161 9.38 2.16 -4.21
N TYR A 162 8.99 2.46 -2.97
CA TYR A 162 7.60 2.79 -2.61
C TYR A 162 7.12 4.08 -3.27
N GLU A 163 7.95 5.13 -3.31
CA GLU A 163 7.60 6.42 -3.92
C GLU A 163 7.24 6.25 -5.39
N ARG A 164 8.05 5.49 -6.14
CA ARG A 164 7.78 5.17 -7.55
C ARG A 164 6.49 4.37 -7.71
N ALA A 165 6.28 3.35 -6.88
CA ALA A 165 5.11 2.48 -6.97
C ALA A 165 3.81 3.27 -6.69
N VAL A 166 3.81 4.11 -5.67
CA VAL A 166 2.68 4.98 -5.32
C VAL A 166 2.44 6.05 -6.40
N PHE A 167 3.50 6.63 -6.96
CA PHE A 167 3.36 7.57 -8.08
C PHE A 167 2.81 6.90 -9.35
N ALA A 168 3.10 5.62 -9.56
CA ALA A 168 2.50 4.84 -10.64
C ALA A 168 0.99 4.64 -10.41
N TYR A 169 0.58 4.45 -9.14
CA TYR A 169 -0.83 4.30 -8.75
C TYR A 169 -1.63 5.57 -9.04
N ASN A 170 -1.09 6.73 -8.63
CA ASN A 170 -1.65 8.04 -8.95
C ASN A 170 -0.52 9.07 -9.17
N ARG A 171 -0.51 9.70 -10.35
CA ARG A 171 0.55 10.61 -10.81
C ARG A 171 0.47 12.00 -10.20
N ALA A 172 0.29 12.09 -8.90
CA ALA A 172 0.19 13.32 -8.15
C ALA A 172 1.13 13.31 -6.93
N GLY A 173 2.03 14.29 -6.85
CA GLY A 173 2.98 14.38 -5.74
C GLY A 173 2.30 14.43 -4.37
N TRP A 174 1.19 15.18 -4.26
CA TRP A 174 0.41 15.25 -3.01
C TRP A 174 -0.18 13.89 -2.59
N TYR A 175 -0.53 13.03 -3.55
CA TYR A 175 -1.04 11.69 -3.26
C TYR A 175 0.09 10.80 -2.72
N VAL A 176 1.27 10.89 -3.34
CA VAL A 176 2.47 10.18 -2.87
C VAL A 176 2.80 10.59 -1.45
N ASP A 177 2.83 11.89 -1.18
CA ASP A 177 3.09 12.44 0.16
C ASP A 177 2.07 11.91 1.19
N ASP A 178 0.77 11.96 0.87
CA ASP A 178 -0.31 11.50 1.77
C ASP A 178 -0.21 10.00 2.06
N VAL A 179 -0.01 9.16 1.03
CA VAL A 179 0.09 7.70 1.21
C VAL A 179 1.33 7.34 2.04
N LEU A 180 2.49 7.92 1.74
CA LEU A 180 3.71 7.61 2.48
C LEU A 180 3.63 8.09 3.93
N ASP A 181 3.01 9.25 4.20
CA ASP A 181 2.81 9.72 5.58
C ASP A 181 1.89 8.78 6.38
N TYR A 182 0.77 8.32 5.79
CA TYR A 182 -0.07 7.32 6.44
C TYR A 182 0.66 6.00 6.66
N ALA A 183 1.42 5.52 5.68
CA ALA A 183 2.15 4.27 5.79
C ALA A 183 3.19 4.31 6.92
N GLU A 184 3.96 5.41 7.03
CA GLU A 184 4.91 5.64 8.11
C GLU A 184 4.18 5.71 9.47
N ARG A 185 3.04 6.41 9.53
CA ARG A 185 2.24 6.57 10.75
C ARG A 185 1.69 5.25 11.30
N TYR A 186 1.43 4.26 10.44
CA TYR A 186 0.83 2.99 10.84
C TYR A 186 1.79 1.99 11.48
N VAL A 187 3.10 2.25 11.48
CA VAL A 187 4.11 1.37 12.12
C VAL A 187 4.75 2.00 13.36
N GLU A 188 5.15 1.16 14.32
CA GLU A 188 5.90 1.62 15.51
C GLU A 188 7.22 2.32 15.10
N GLY A 189 7.67 3.27 15.92
CA GLY A 189 8.89 4.04 15.65
C GLY A 189 8.66 5.33 14.86
N TYR A 190 7.44 5.59 14.38
CA TYR A 190 7.08 6.88 13.82
C TYR A 190 7.20 7.99 14.87
N LEU A 191 8.04 8.98 14.59
CA LEU A 191 8.04 10.26 15.30
C LEU A 191 7.24 11.26 14.48
N GLU A 192 6.19 11.83 15.08
CA GLU A 192 5.46 12.94 14.49
C GLU A 192 6.46 14.05 14.08
N ARG A 193 6.53 14.37 12.79
CA ARG A 193 7.39 15.43 12.24
C ARG A 193 6.77 16.81 12.38
#